data_AF-A0A7V8VXB5-F1
#
_entry.id   AF-A0A7V8VXB5-F1
#
_cell.length_a   1.000
_cell.length_b   1.000
_cell.length_c   1.000
_cell.angle_alpha   90.00
_cell.angle_beta   90.00
_cell.angle_gamma   90.00
#
_symmetry.space_group_name_H-M   'P 1'
#
loop_
_entity.id
_entity.type
_entity.pdbx_description
1 polymer ?
#
loop_
_entity_poly.entity_id
_entity_poly.type
_entity_poly.pdbx_seq_one_letter_code
_entity_poly.pdbx_strand_id
1 'polypeptide(L)'
;MTDRRSDNLLMIAARAPVAGATKTRLGKAIGMERAAFLYRAFLKDLASRFDVEWTGFDLAWTYSPPECDFRSELAAVTGVASGFARFVPQEGPAWG
;
A
#
# COMPACT_ATOMS: atom_id res chain seq x y z
N MET A 1 -9.95 4.88 -26.45
CA MET A 1 -10.09 5.28 -25.04
C MET A 1 -8.75 5.85 -24.62
N THR A 2 -8.61 7.17 -24.66
CA THR A 2 -7.34 7.88 -24.53
C THR A 2 -6.84 7.79 -23.09
N ASP A 3 -5.58 7.38 -22.88
CA ASP A 3 -4.88 7.34 -21.58
C ASP A 3 -4.81 8.77 -21.02
N ARG A 4 -5.85 9.20 -20.29
CA ARG A 4 -5.87 10.52 -19.67
C ARG A 4 -5.13 10.42 -18.35
N ARG A 5 -3.81 10.53 -18.44
CA ARG A 5 -2.95 10.74 -17.27
C ARG A 5 -3.19 12.13 -16.72
N SER A 6 -3.33 12.23 -15.41
CA SER A 6 -3.34 13.51 -14.72
C SER A 6 -1.92 14.06 -14.61
N ASP A 7 -1.77 15.38 -14.64
CA ASP A 7 -0.47 16.05 -14.37
C ASP A 7 -0.05 15.92 -12.89
N ASN A 8 -0.96 15.49 -12.01
CA ASN A 8 -0.70 15.28 -10.59
C ASN A 8 -0.78 13.81 -10.20
N LEU A 9 0.02 13.40 -9.21
CA LEU A 9 0.07 12.04 -8.67
C LEU A 9 -0.07 12.06 -7.15
N LEU A 10 -1.05 11.34 -6.62
CA LEU A 10 -1.12 10.99 -5.21
C LEU A 10 -0.42 9.65 -5.01
N MET A 11 0.66 9.64 -4.22
CA MET A 11 1.42 8.43 -3.94
C MET A 11 1.33 8.05 -2.46
N ILE A 12 0.79 6.87 -2.18
CA ILE A 12 0.65 6.33 -0.83
C ILE A 12 1.80 5.37 -0.56
N ALA A 13 2.65 5.70 0.43
CA ALA A 13 3.76 4.86 0.83
C ALA A 13 3.31 3.75 1.80
N ALA A 14 3.68 2.51 1.47
CA ALA A 14 3.35 1.33 2.24
C ALA A 14 4.54 0.39 2.40
N ARG A 15 4.48 -0.46 3.43
CA ARG A 15 5.32 -1.64 3.60
C ARG A 15 4.46 -2.90 3.49
N ALA A 16 5.04 -4.03 3.09
CA ALA A 16 4.39 -5.33 3.14
C ALA A 16 3.88 -5.63 4.57
N PRO A 17 2.64 -6.10 4.75
CA PRO A 17 2.04 -6.33 6.06
C PRO A 17 2.48 -7.65 6.71
N VAL A 18 3.79 -7.82 6.90
CA VAL A 18 4.42 -9.01 7.49
C VAL A 18 4.77 -8.77 8.95
N ALA A 19 4.33 -9.68 9.84
CA ALA A 19 4.65 -9.63 11.27
C ALA A 19 6.17 -9.62 11.50
N GLY A 20 6.62 -8.76 12.42
CA GLY A 20 8.05 -8.59 12.71
C GLY A 20 8.83 -7.75 11.70
N ALA A 21 8.29 -7.50 10.50
CA ALA A 21 8.91 -6.64 9.48
C ALA A 21 8.24 -5.26 9.39
N THR A 22 6.96 -5.15 9.69
CA THR A 22 6.23 -3.86 9.72
C THR A 22 5.77 -3.49 11.12
N LYS A 23 5.57 -2.19 11.35
CA LYS A 23 5.07 -1.61 12.61
C LYS A 23 5.73 -2.21 13.87
N THR A 24 7.01 -2.53 13.81
CA THR A 24 7.73 -3.27 14.87
C THR A 24 7.74 -2.54 16.21
N ARG A 25 7.81 -1.20 16.20
CA ARG A 25 7.67 -0.37 17.40
C ARG A 25 6.31 -0.57 18.09
N LEU A 26 5.22 -0.65 17.33
CA LEU A 26 3.89 -0.96 17.87
C LEU A 26 3.80 -2.44 18.28
N GLY A 27 4.40 -3.34 17.49
CA GLY A 27 4.46 -4.77 17.78
C GLY A 27 5.14 -5.10 19.11
N LYS A 28 6.09 -4.27 19.59
CA LYS A 28 6.66 -4.40 20.94
C LYS A 28 5.63 -4.22 22.06
N ALA A 29 4.55 -3.46 21.83
CA ALA A 29 3.52 -3.19 22.82
C ALA A 29 2.34 -4.18 22.73
N ILE A 30 1.92 -4.56 21.51
CA ILE A 30 0.69 -5.35 21.30
C ILE A 30 0.94 -6.74 20.71
N GLY A 31 2.20 -7.10 20.43
CA GLY A 31 2.57 -8.31 19.70
C GLY A 31 2.69 -8.06 18.19
N MET A 32 3.64 -8.73 17.56
CA MET A 32 3.96 -8.54 16.13
C MET A 32 2.79 -8.91 15.21
N GLU A 33 2.09 -10.00 15.52
CA GLU A 33 0.90 -10.44 14.77
C GLU A 33 -0.23 -9.42 14.84
N ARG A 34 -0.53 -8.92 16.05
CA ARG A 34 -1.60 -7.92 16.24
C ARG A 34 -1.26 -6.61 15.54
N ALA A 35 0.01 -6.20 15.56
CA ALA A 35 0.47 -5.01 14.86
C ALA A 35 0.37 -5.16 13.33
N ALA A 36 0.73 -6.32 12.79
CA ALA A 36 0.57 -6.61 11.36
C ALA A 36 -0.92 -6.66 10.97
N PHE A 37 -1.76 -7.30 11.77
CA PHE A 37 -3.21 -7.37 11.56
C PHE A 37 -3.85 -5.98 11.56
N LEU A 38 -3.53 -5.13 12.55
CA LEU A 38 -4.01 -3.75 12.60
C LEU A 38 -3.53 -2.95 11.39
N TYR A 39 -2.29 -3.15 10.96
CA TYR A 39 -1.77 -2.48 9.78
C TYR A 39 -2.45 -2.93 8.48
N ARG A 40 -2.86 -4.21 8.35
CA ARG A 40 -3.72 -4.66 7.26
C ARG A 40 -5.05 -3.89 7.25
N ALA A 41 -5.67 -3.66 8.41
CA ALA A 41 -6.88 -2.85 8.49
C ALA A 41 -6.64 -1.41 7.99
N PHE A 42 -5.51 -0.78 8.33
CA PHE A 42 -5.18 0.55 7.80
C PHE A 42 -5.01 0.56 6.28
N LEU A 43 -4.37 -0.46 5.71
CA LEU A 43 -4.25 -0.60 4.26
C LEU A 43 -5.63 -0.75 3.59
N LYS A 44 -6.52 -1.53 4.20
CA LYS A 44 -7.91 -1.68 3.74
C LYS A 44 -8.65 -0.34 3.74
N ASP A 45 -8.52 0.44 4.82
CA ASP A 45 -9.19 1.73 4.97
C ASP A 45 -8.65 2.78 4.00
N LEU A 46 -7.34 2.77 3.75
CA LEU A 46 -6.72 3.64 2.74
C LEU A 46 -7.17 3.24 1.33
N ALA A 47 -7.17 1.95 1.01
CA ALA A 47 -7.65 1.49 -0.29
C ALA A 47 -9.12 1.83 -0.50
N SER A 48 -10.00 1.59 0.47
CA SER A 48 -11.43 1.92 0.34
C SER A 48 -11.70 3.41 0.16
N ARG A 49 -10.84 4.26 0.74
CA ARG A 49 -10.95 5.72 0.62
C ARG A 49 -10.42 6.25 -0.71
N PHE A 50 -9.34 5.68 -1.23
CA PHE A 50 -8.59 6.26 -2.34
C PHE A 50 -8.72 5.49 -3.66
N ASP A 51 -9.04 4.20 -3.66
CA ASP A 51 -9.17 3.37 -4.87
C ASP A 51 -10.51 3.58 -5.60
N VAL A 52 -10.74 4.83 -5.97
CA VAL A 52 -11.86 5.31 -6.77
C VAL A 52 -11.30 6.06 -7.97
N GLU A 53 -12.10 6.37 -8.97
CA GLU A 53 -11.65 7.24 -10.06
C GLU A 53 -11.59 8.70 -9.56
N TRP A 54 -10.40 9.30 -9.56
CA TRP A 54 -10.18 10.70 -9.17
C TRP A 54 -10.16 11.61 -10.39
N THR A 55 -10.74 12.81 -10.25
CA THR A 55 -10.52 13.87 -11.22
C THR A 55 -9.27 14.66 -10.84
N GLY A 56 -8.29 14.69 -11.74
CA GLY A 56 -7.09 15.55 -11.60
C GLY A 56 -5.91 14.95 -10.85
N PHE A 57 -6.01 13.72 -10.35
CA PHE A 57 -4.89 12.95 -9.79
C PHE A 57 -4.89 11.52 -10.28
N ASP A 58 -3.72 11.01 -10.65
CA ASP A 58 -3.47 9.58 -10.73
C ASP A 58 -3.19 9.06 -9.30
N LEU A 59 -3.45 7.78 -9.04
CA LEU A 59 -3.13 7.11 -7.77
C LEU A 59 -1.97 6.12 -7.95
N ALA A 60 -1.03 6.13 -7.01
CA ALA A 60 0.00 5.10 -6.90
C ALA A 60 0.19 4.61 -5.46
N TRP A 61 0.45 3.32 -5.31
CA TRP A 61 1.05 2.74 -4.12
C TRP A 61 2.54 2.59 -4.34
N THR A 62 3.35 3.21 -3.48
CA THR A 62 4.79 2.93 -3.43
C THR A 62 5.09 2.00 -2.27
N TYR A 63 5.76 0.88 -2.51
CA TYR A 63 5.83 -0.20 -1.53
C TYR A 63 7.25 -0.73 -1.27
N SER A 64 7.49 -1.20 -0.04
CA SER A 64 8.70 -1.94 0.34
C SER A 64 8.35 -3.28 1.04
N PRO A 65 9.19 -4.31 0.93
CA PRO A 65 10.39 -4.35 0.11
C PRO A 65 10.05 -4.55 -1.39
N PRO A 66 10.95 -4.18 -2.32
CA PRO A 66 10.63 -4.13 -3.76
C PRO A 66 10.28 -5.50 -4.37
N GLU A 67 10.77 -6.60 -3.78
CA GLU A 67 10.53 -7.97 -4.22
C GLU A 67 9.15 -8.53 -3.85
N CYS A 68 8.37 -7.85 -3.00
CA CYS A 68 7.04 -8.33 -2.65
C CYS A 68 6.03 -8.03 -3.77
N ASP A 69 5.08 -8.96 -3.99
CA ASP A 69 3.90 -8.69 -4.80
C ASP A 69 2.86 -7.90 -3.97
N PHE A 70 3.11 -6.59 -3.84
CA PHE A 70 2.26 -5.72 -3.03
C PHE A 70 0.84 -5.58 -3.60
N ARG A 71 0.67 -5.75 -4.93
CA ARG A 71 -0.66 -5.74 -5.55
C ARG A 71 -1.50 -6.89 -5.01
N SER A 72 -0.93 -8.09 -4.96
CA SER A 72 -1.60 -9.27 -4.41
C SER A 72 -1.84 -9.16 -2.90
N GLU A 73 -0.90 -8.60 -2.14
CA GLU A 73 -1.10 -8.33 -0.71
C GLU A 73 -2.25 -7.35 -0.45
N LEU A 74 -2.32 -6.27 -1.22
CA LEU A 74 -3.41 -5.30 -1.08
C LEU A 74 -4.75 -5.94 -1.46
N ALA A 75 -4.79 -6.71 -2.55
CA ALA A 75 -5.99 -7.43 -2.97
C ALA A 75 -6.46 -8.46 -1.93
N ALA A 76 -5.54 -9.16 -1.25
CA ALA A 76 -5.87 -10.08 -0.17
C ALA A 76 -6.49 -9.36 1.04
N VAL A 77 -6.06 -8.12 1.31
CA VAL A 77 -6.56 -7.29 2.42
C VAL A 77 -7.91 -6.65 2.11
N THR A 78 -8.11 -6.20 0.88
CA THR A 78 -9.34 -5.51 0.44
C THR A 78 -10.42 -6.47 -0.07
N GLY A 79 -10.03 -7.67 -0.51
CA GLY A 79 -10.87 -8.63 -1.23
C GLY A 79 -11.02 -8.33 -2.73
N VAL A 80 -10.41 -7.25 -3.24
CA VAL A 80 -10.52 -6.82 -4.63
C VAL A 80 -9.19 -6.23 -5.14
N ALA A 81 -8.81 -6.55 -6.37
CA ALA A 81 -7.64 -5.93 -6.98
C ALA A 81 -7.94 -4.49 -7.39
N SER A 82 -7.02 -3.57 -7.08
CA SER A 82 -7.16 -2.17 -7.50
C SER A 82 -7.14 -2.04 -9.02
N GLY A 83 -8.15 -1.35 -9.56
CA GLY A 83 -8.31 -1.08 -10.98
C GLY A 83 -7.68 0.23 -11.47
N PHE A 84 -7.42 1.17 -10.56
CA PHE A 84 -6.96 2.52 -10.89
C PHE A 84 -5.54 2.83 -10.41
N ALA A 85 -5.04 2.11 -9.40
CA ALA A 85 -3.74 2.42 -8.82
C ALA A 85 -2.58 1.79 -9.59
N ARG A 86 -1.51 2.58 -9.73
CA ARG A 86 -0.17 2.10 -10.10
C ARG A 86 0.54 1.53 -8.87
N PHE A 87 1.46 0.61 -9.08
CA PHE A 87 2.26 0.00 -8.00
C PHE A 87 3.73 0.19 -8.36
N VAL A 88 4.47 0.86 -7.47
CA VAL A 88 5.86 1.27 -7.71
C VAL A 88 6.74 0.78 -6.56
N PRO A 89 7.74 -0.08 -6.79
CA PRO A 89 8.65 -0.51 -5.74
C PRO A 89 9.47 0.67 -5.18
N GLN A 90 9.70 0.69 -3.86
CA GLN A 90 10.64 1.59 -3.20
C GLN A 90 12.04 1.00 -3.35
N GLU A 91 12.92 1.73 -4.02
CA GLU A 91 14.32 1.35 -4.25
C GLU A 91 15.28 2.29 -3.52
N GLY A 92 16.43 1.74 -3.12
CA GLY A 92 17.53 2.50 -2.54
C GLY A 92 17.73 2.31 -1.02
N PRO A 93 18.93 2.64 -0.50
CA PRO A 93 19.36 2.29 0.85
C PRO A 93 18.59 3.01 1.97
N ALA A 94 17.80 4.04 1.64
CA ALA A 94 17.00 4.80 2.60
C ALA A 94 15.69 4.09 3.03
N TRP A 95 15.32 2.97 2.39
CA TRP A 95 14.02 2.31 2.56
C TRP A 95 14.08 0.90 3.19
N GLY A 96 15.28 0.43 3.57
CA GLY A 96 15.52 -0.86 4.24
C GLY A 96 15.24 -0.85 5.74
#